data_AF-A0A1G1VBT2-F1
#
_entry.id   AF-A0A1G1VBT2-F1
#
_cell.length_a   1.000
_cell.length_b   1.000
_cell.length_c   1.000
_cell.angle_alpha   90.00
_cell.angle_beta   90.00
_cell.angle_gamma   90.00
#
_symmetry.space_group_name_H-M   'P 1'
#
loop_
_entity.id
_entity.type
_entity.pdbx_description
1 polymer ?
#
loop_
_entity_poly.entity_id
_entity_poly.type
_entity_poly.pdbx_seq_one_letter_code
_entity_poly.pdbx_strand_id
1 'polypeptide(L)'
;MYKNIKITDILRGEHGVFRAQLAHLEKSVLGSNDLPNIKSQMAMFGAGLIPHANMEDKLLFTKLDPVFGKMGPVSVMRAEHKEIEGAFEKLPKTDKLNKAKDFVLNTIQVAKEHFGKEEQMLFAMAEEVLSEKVLFSLGERWLEKRGVFF
;
A
#
# COMPACT_ATOMS: atom_id res chain seq x y z
N MET A 1 15.65 -18.41 13.42
CA MET A 1 16.77 -18.18 12.47
C MET A 1 16.23 -17.50 11.19
N TYR A 2 15.43 -16.42 11.33
CA TYR A 2 14.75 -15.73 10.22
C TYR A 2 15.64 -14.72 9.49
N LYS A 3 16.95 -14.98 9.42
CA LYS A 3 17.95 -13.94 9.14
C LYS A 3 17.90 -13.31 7.74
N ASN A 4 17.05 -13.76 6.82
CA ASN A 4 17.11 -13.33 5.42
C ASN A 4 15.73 -13.29 4.76
N ILE A 5 14.84 -12.36 5.13
CA ILE A 5 13.65 -12.04 4.32
C ILE A 5 13.86 -10.66 3.68
N LYS A 6 13.74 -10.55 2.35
CA LYS A 6 13.88 -9.27 1.65
C LYS A 6 12.68 -8.38 1.98
N ILE A 7 12.88 -7.08 2.09
CA ILE A 7 11.75 -6.15 2.26
C ILE A 7 10.70 -6.32 1.16
N THR A 8 11.09 -6.63 -0.08
CA THR A 8 10.18 -6.85 -1.20
C THR A 8 9.28 -8.08 -1.01
N ASP A 9 9.79 -9.15 -0.37
CA ASP A 9 8.98 -10.33 -0.03
C ASP A 9 7.95 -10.01 1.05
N ILE A 10 8.35 -9.21 2.05
CA ILE A 10 7.46 -8.78 3.14
C ILE A 10 6.32 -7.91 2.59
N LEU A 11 6.65 -6.93 1.75
CA LEU A 11 5.66 -6.03 1.14
C LEU A 11 4.69 -6.78 0.22
N ARG A 12 5.18 -7.74 -0.60
CA ARG A 12 4.32 -8.68 -1.35
C ARG A 12 3.36 -9.44 -0.44
N GLY A 13 3.84 -9.87 0.73
CA GLY A 13 3.01 -10.49 1.76
C GLY A 13 1.88 -9.59 2.25
N GLU A 14 2.18 -8.32 2.56
CA GLU A 14 1.16 -7.32 2.92
C GLU A 14 0.15 -7.11 1.79
N HIS A 15 0.60 -6.97 0.54
CA HIS A 15 -0.28 -6.84 -0.63
C HIS A 15 -1.22 -8.04 -0.79
N GLY A 16 -0.76 -9.25 -0.51
CA GLY A 16 -1.61 -10.44 -0.50
C GLY A 16 -2.80 -10.30 0.45
N VAL A 17 -2.55 -9.81 1.67
CA VAL A 17 -3.61 -9.52 2.67
C VAL A 17 -4.52 -8.39 2.17
N PHE A 18 -3.96 -7.30 1.66
CA PHE A 18 -4.76 -6.17 1.18
C PHE A 18 -5.64 -6.54 0.00
N ARG A 19 -5.19 -7.38 -0.94
CA ARG A 19 -6.03 -7.87 -2.04
C ARG A 19 -7.24 -8.66 -1.53
N ALA A 20 -7.04 -9.52 -0.52
CA ALA A 20 -8.15 -10.25 0.10
C ALA A 20 -9.17 -9.30 0.76
N GLN A 21 -8.67 -8.28 1.48
CA GLN A 21 -9.51 -7.25 2.10
C GLN A 21 -10.25 -6.40 1.05
N LEU A 22 -9.58 -5.96 0.00
CA LEU A 22 -10.17 -5.19 -1.11
C LEU A 22 -11.26 -5.97 -1.82
N ALA A 23 -11.05 -7.27 -2.08
CA ALA A 23 -12.06 -8.14 -2.71
C ALA A 23 -13.31 -8.31 -1.82
N HIS A 24 -13.14 -8.34 -0.50
CA HIS A 24 -14.27 -8.34 0.43
C HIS A 24 -15.00 -6.98 0.45
N LEU A 25 -14.24 -5.89 0.56
CA LEU A 25 -14.76 -4.52 0.61
C LEU A 25 -15.57 -4.19 -0.65
N GLU A 26 -15.07 -4.56 -1.83
CA GLU A 26 -15.74 -4.36 -3.12
C GLU A 26 -17.15 -4.98 -3.13
N LYS A 27 -17.27 -6.25 -2.71
CA LYS A 27 -18.55 -6.94 -2.60
C LYS A 27 -19.49 -6.29 -1.58
N SER A 28 -18.93 -5.91 -0.42
CA SER A 28 -19.64 -5.27 0.68
C SER A 28 -20.24 -3.92 0.26
N VAL A 29 -19.48 -3.10 -0.46
CA VAL A 29 -19.88 -1.74 -0.90
C VAL A 29 -20.97 -1.78 -1.97
N LEU A 30 -20.86 -2.68 -2.95
CA LEU A 30 -21.84 -2.78 -4.04
C LEU A 30 -23.26 -3.06 -3.51
N GLY A 31 -23.38 -3.99 -2.56
CA GLY A 31 -24.67 -4.41 -1.98
C GLY A 31 -25.18 -3.56 -0.81
N SER A 32 -24.35 -2.70 -0.21
CA SER A 32 -24.71 -1.98 1.02
C SER A 32 -25.48 -0.68 0.74
N ASN A 33 -26.48 -0.35 1.56
CA ASN A 33 -27.07 0.99 1.63
C ASN A 33 -26.69 1.74 2.92
N ASP A 34 -25.79 1.15 3.70
CA ASP A 34 -25.34 1.67 4.99
C ASP A 34 -24.04 2.47 4.80
N LEU A 35 -24.20 3.79 4.69
CA LEU A 35 -23.10 4.73 4.53
C LEU A 35 -22.13 4.71 5.73
N PRO A 36 -22.58 4.77 7.01
CA PRO A 36 -21.70 4.59 8.17
C PRO A 36 -20.85 3.32 8.10
N ASN A 37 -21.44 2.17 7.74
CA ASN A 37 -20.72 0.91 7.63
C ASN A 37 -19.66 0.95 6.50
N ILE A 38 -19.99 1.52 5.33
CA ILE A 38 -19.01 1.71 4.23
C ILE A 38 -17.82 2.55 4.71
N LYS A 39 -18.09 3.67 5.40
CA LYS A 39 -17.04 4.55 5.95
C LYS A 39 -16.18 3.80 6.97
N SER A 40 -16.79 3.01 7.85
CA SER A 40 -16.09 2.24 8.87
C SER A 40 -15.18 1.16 8.28
N GLN A 41 -15.66 0.40 7.28
CA GLN A 41 -14.85 -0.62 6.62
C GLN A 41 -13.67 0.00 5.87
N MET A 42 -13.90 1.12 5.18
CA MET A 42 -12.82 1.84 4.51
C MET A 42 -11.82 2.42 5.51
N ALA A 43 -12.27 3.00 6.63
CA ALA A 43 -11.37 3.49 7.68
C ALA A 43 -10.50 2.37 8.26
N MET A 44 -11.07 1.18 8.49
CA MET A 44 -10.33 0.00 8.94
C MET A 44 -9.27 -0.44 7.93
N PHE A 45 -9.63 -0.47 6.64
CA PHE A 45 -8.68 -0.78 5.57
C PHE A 45 -7.53 0.26 5.50
N GLY A 46 -7.86 1.54 5.60
CA GLY A 46 -6.90 2.64 5.61
C GLY A 46 -5.91 2.59 6.78
N ALA A 47 -6.36 2.09 7.94
CA ALA A 47 -5.49 1.90 9.11
C ALA A 47 -4.36 0.89 8.86
N GLY A 48 -4.53 -0.04 7.90
CA GLY A 48 -3.45 -0.93 7.44
C GLY A 48 -2.67 -0.35 6.26
N LEU A 49 -3.38 0.15 5.25
CA LEU A 49 -2.78 0.57 3.98
C LEU A 49 -1.90 1.82 4.12
N ILE A 50 -2.34 2.84 4.88
CA ILE A 50 -1.58 4.09 5.03
C ILE A 50 -0.23 3.85 5.71
N PRO A 51 -0.14 3.10 6.84
CA PRO A 51 1.16 2.75 7.39
C PRO A 51 2.04 1.92 6.46
N HIS A 52 1.46 1.07 5.61
CA HIS A 52 2.22 0.30 4.62
C HIS A 52 2.87 1.21 3.57
N ALA A 53 2.12 2.10 2.92
CA ALA A 53 2.66 3.08 1.98
C ALA A 53 3.77 3.95 2.61
N ASN A 54 3.56 4.35 3.87
CA ASN A 54 4.56 5.08 4.65
C ASN A 54 5.85 4.30 4.89
N MET A 55 5.78 2.98 5.02
CA MET A 55 6.94 2.11 5.21
C MET A 55 7.73 1.97 3.91
N GLU A 56 7.05 1.81 2.78
CA GLU A 56 7.66 1.81 1.45
C GLU A 56 8.42 3.11 1.21
N ASP A 57 7.77 4.25 1.48
CA ASP A 57 8.35 5.57 1.34
C ASP A 57 9.64 5.77 2.14
N LYS A 58 9.58 5.43 3.43
CA LYS A 58 10.66 5.67 4.40
C LYS A 58 11.79 4.65 4.33
N LEU A 59 11.53 3.46 3.80
CA LEU A 59 12.51 2.38 3.73
C LEU A 59 12.98 2.14 2.31
N LEU A 60 12.13 1.53 1.47
CA LEU A 60 12.53 1.06 0.15
C LEU A 60 12.75 2.23 -0.81
N PHE A 61 11.76 3.11 -0.95
CA PHE A 61 11.78 4.18 -1.94
C PHE A 61 12.89 5.20 -1.65
N THR A 62 13.14 5.51 -0.37
CA THR A 62 14.28 6.33 0.05
C THR A 62 15.63 5.75 -0.42
N LYS A 63 15.76 4.42 -0.53
CA LYS A 63 16.98 3.79 -1.06
C LYS A 63 17.05 3.76 -2.59
N LEU A 64 15.91 3.83 -3.27
CA LEU A 64 15.81 3.84 -4.72
C LEU A 64 15.94 5.26 -5.30
N ASP A 65 15.61 6.30 -4.54
CA ASP A 65 15.69 7.71 -4.98
C ASP A 65 17.04 8.11 -5.59
N PRO A 66 18.21 7.76 -5.00
CA PRO A 66 19.50 8.09 -5.59
C PRO A 66 19.80 7.32 -6.89
N VAL A 67 19.15 6.17 -7.10
CA VAL A 67 19.37 5.30 -8.26
C VAL A 67 18.54 5.75 -9.45
N PHE A 68 17.26 6.06 -9.23
CA PHE A 68 16.34 6.42 -10.31
C PHE A 68 16.16 7.92 -10.52
N GLY A 69 16.62 8.74 -9.58
CA GLY A 69 16.47 10.19 -9.64
C GLY A 69 15.04 10.68 -9.38
N LYS A 70 14.89 12.00 -9.29
CA LYS A 70 13.67 12.67 -8.78
C LYS A 70 12.42 12.49 -9.65
N MET A 71 12.58 12.10 -10.92
CA MET A 71 11.50 11.91 -11.90
C MET A 71 11.34 10.43 -12.29
N GLY A 72 11.94 9.52 -11.51
CA GLY A 72 11.90 8.08 -11.77
C GLY A 72 10.60 7.39 -11.34
N PRO A 73 10.50 6.06 -11.49
CA PRO A 73 9.29 5.30 -11.17
C PRO A 73 8.77 5.52 -9.73
N VAL A 74 9.67 5.77 -8.77
CA VAL A 74 9.31 6.06 -7.37
C VAL A 74 8.43 7.32 -7.25
N SER A 75 8.61 8.35 -8.08
CA SER A 75 7.76 9.54 -8.01
C SER A 75 6.32 9.27 -8.42
N VAL A 76 6.09 8.31 -9.32
CA VAL A 76 4.75 7.86 -9.71
C VAL A 76 4.08 7.14 -8.55
N MET A 77 4.80 6.20 -7.90
CA MET A 77 4.26 5.47 -6.74
C MET A 77 3.85 6.42 -5.61
N ARG A 78 4.68 7.42 -5.31
CA ARG A 78 4.35 8.45 -4.31
C ARG A 78 3.16 9.33 -4.68
N ALA A 79 2.96 9.61 -5.97
CA ALA A 79 1.78 10.34 -6.42
C ALA A 79 0.50 9.53 -6.15
N GLU A 80 0.56 8.21 -6.35
CA GLU A 80 -0.55 7.30 -6.10
C GLU A 80 -0.80 7.07 -4.61
N HIS A 81 0.25 7.00 -3.79
CA HIS A 81 0.11 7.04 -2.33
C HIS A 81 -0.71 8.25 -1.90
N LYS A 82 -0.38 9.45 -2.42
CA LYS A 82 -1.12 10.68 -2.10
C LYS A 82 -2.56 10.67 -2.60
N GLU A 83 -2.81 10.09 -3.77
CA GLU A 83 -4.17 9.93 -4.28
C GLU A 83 -5.00 9.05 -3.34
N ILE A 84 -4.46 7.89 -2.96
CA ILE A 84 -5.08 6.93 -2.04
C ILE A 84 -5.26 7.54 -0.64
N GLU A 85 -4.25 8.22 -0.10
CA GLU A 85 -4.33 8.89 1.22
C GLU A 85 -5.39 9.99 1.23
N GLY A 86 -5.37 10.85 0.21
CA GLY A 86 -6.40 11.89 0.02
C GLY A 86 -7.79 11.28 -0.11
N ALA A 87 -7.88 10.01 -0.46
CA ALA A 87 -9.13 9.28 -0.52
C ALA A 87 -9.71 8.99 0.87
N PHE A 88 -8.88 8.48 1.77
CA PHE A 88 -9.26 8.25 3.17
C PHE A 88 -9.61 9.55 3.89
N GLU A 89 -9.06 10.70 3.50
CA GLU A 89 -9.40 12.01 4.08
C GLU A 89 -10.75 12.56 3.60
N LYS A 90 -11.15 12.27 2.36
CA LYS A 90 -12.37 12.79 1.72
C LYS A 90 -13.60 11.98 2.08
N LEU A 91 -13.48 10.65 2.19
CA LEU A 91 -14.62 9.76 2.41
C LEU A 91 -15.42 10.07 3.68
N PRO A 92 -14.82 10.36 4.85
CA PRO A 92 -15.56 10.71 6.06
C PRO A 92 -16.48 11.93 5.88
N LYS A 93 -16.09 12.87 5.02
CA LYS A 93 -16.79 14.13 4.72
C LYS A 93 -17.87 13.96 3.63
N THR A 94 -18.05 12.76 3.09
CA THR A 94 -19.02 12.49 2.02
C THR A 94 -20.36 12.05 2.59
N ASP A 95 -21.43 12.81 2.34
CA ASP A 95 -22.77 12.51 2.88
C ASP A 95 -23.69 11.78 1.89
N LYS A 96 -23.29 11.69 0.63
CA LYS A 96 -24.07 11.02 -0.42
C LYS A 96 -23.59 9.58 -0.59
N LEU A 97 -24.48 8.62 -0.35
CA LEU A 97 -24.19 7.19 -0.46
C LEU A 97 -23.55 6.82 -1.81
N ASN A 98 -24.14 7.21 -2.94
CA ASN A 98 -23.60 6.87 -4.26
C ASN A 98 -22.19 7.45 -4.46
N LYS A 99 -21.97 8.70 -4.05
CA LYS A 99 -20.63 9.30 -4.11
C LYS A 99 -19.63 8.53 -3.25
N ALA A 100 -20.02 8.11 -2.05
CA ALA A 100 -19.15 7.32 -1.18
C ALA A 100 -18.82 5.94 -1.79
N LYS A 101 -19.80 5.28 -2.43
CA LYS A 101 -19.58 4.03 -3.15
C LYS A 101 -18.60 4.22 -4.31
N ASP A 102 -18.84 5.18 -5.19
CA ASP A 102 -17.97 5.49 -6.32
C ASP A 102 -16.54 5.78 -5.84
N PHE A 103 -16.45 6.53 -4.75
CA PHE A 103 -15.19 6.88 -4.12
C PHE A 103 -14.40 5.66 -3.65
N VAL A 104 -15.07 4.75 -2.93
CA VAL A 104 -14.44 3.51 -2.44
C VAL A 104 -14.07 2.60 -3.59
N LEU A 105 -14.95 2.40 -4.58
CA LEU A 105 -14.66 1.55 -5.75
C LEU A 105 -13.48 2.07 -6.56
N ASN A 106 -13.38 3.39 -6.76
CA ASN A 106 -12.22 3.99 -7.42
C ASN A 106 -10.94 3.75 -6.61
N THR A 107 -10.98 3.95 -5.28
CA THR A 107 -9.81 3.72 -4.42
C THR A 107 -9.36 2.26 -4.45
N ILE A 108 -10.31 1.31 -4.50
CA ILE A 108 -10.03 -0.12 -4.65
C ILE A 108 -9.29 -0.39 -5.96
N GLN A 109 -9.74 0.21 -7.07
CA GLN A 109 -9.12 0.02 -8.37
C GLN A 109 -7.69 0.57 -8.39
N VAL A 110 -7.50 1.81 -7.91
CA VAL A 110 -6.18 2.44 -7.83
C VAL A 110 -5.22 1.61 -6.96
N ALA A 111 -5.67 1.12 -5.79
CA ALA A 111 -4.83 0.27 -4.94
C ALA A 111 -4.44 -1.05 -5.62
N LYS A 112 -5.36 -1.72 -6.33
CA LYS A 112 -5.07 -2.96 -7.08
C LYS A 112 -4.01 -2.72 -8.17
N GLU A 113 -4.15 -1.64 -8.93
CA GLU A 113 -3.21 -1.25 -9.99
C GLU A 113 -1.85 -0.86 -9.42
N HIS A 114 -1.84 -0.13 -8.31
CA HIS A 114 -0.65 0.26 -7.58
C HIS A 114 0.19 -0.96 -7.17
N PHE A 115 -0.42 -1.92 -6.44
CA PHE A 115 0.28 -3.14 -6.03
C PHE A 115 0.82 -3.93 -7.23
N GLY A 116 0.07 -3.96 -8.33
CA GLY A 116 0.52 -4.62 -9.56
C GLY A 116 1.81 -4.01 -10.12
N LYS A 117 1.87 -2.67 -10.19
CA LYS A 117 3.05 -1.96 -10.68
C LYS A 117 4.24 -2.08 -9.74
N GLU A 118 4.01 -2.02 -8.43
CA GLU A 118 5.08 -2.23 -7.48
C GLU A 118 5.68 -3.63 -7.62
N GLU A 119 4.86 -4.67 -7.60
CA GLU A 119 5.36 -6.04 -7.60
C GLU A 119 6.01 -6.46 -8.91
N GLN A 120 5.40 -6.07 -10.04
CA GLN A 120 5.84 -6.49 -11.38
C GLN A 120 6.95 -5.62 -11.94
N MET A 121 7.06 -4.36 -11.49
CA MET A 121 8.06 -3.42 -12.00
C MET A 121 9.00 -2.97 -10.89
N LEU A 122 8.50 -2.24 -9.88
CA LEU A 122 9.38 -1.54 -8.94
C LEU A 122 10.20 -2.49 -8.07
N PHE A 123 9.61 -3.54 -7.53
CA PHE A 123 10.30 -4.51 -6.68
C PHE A 123 11.30 -5.34 -7.48
N ALA A 124 10.98 -5.68 -8.74
CA ALA A 124 11.94 -6.32 -9.64
C ALA A 124 13.15 -5.40 -9.89
N MET A 125 12.91 -4.13 -10.24
CA MET A 125 13.97 -3.14 -10.40
C MET A 125 14.78 -2.93 -9.12
N ALA A 126 14.12 -2.93 -7.96
CA ALA A 126 14.79 -2.80 -6.66
C ALA A 126 15.74 -3.97 -6.38
N GLU A 127 15.32 -5.20 -6.73
CA GLU A 127 16.13 -6.41 -6.57
C GLU A 127 17.30 -6.47 -7.56
N GLU A 128 17.20 -5.81 -8.71
CA GLU A 128 18.30 -5.69 -9.67
C GLU A 128 19.35 -4.65 -9.25
N VAL A 129 18.90 -3.50 -8.72
CA VAL A 129 19.80 -2.36 -8.44
C VAL A 129 20.33 -2.30 -7.01
N LEU A 130 19.66 -2.95 -6.06
CA LEU A 130 20.09 -3.01 -4.66
C LEU A 130 20.69 -4.39 -4.36
N SER A 131 21.80 -4.41 -3.61
CA SER A 131 22.37 -5.68 -3.15
C SER A 131 21.43 -6.40 -2.18
N GLU A 132 21.49 -7.73 -2.14
CA GLU A 132 20.68 -8.53 -1.22
C GLU A 132 20.89 -8.13 0.25
N LYS A 133 22.12 -7.77 0.64
CA LYS A 133 22.42 -7.27 1.99
C LYS A 133 21.59 -6.03 2.34
N VAL A 134 21.39 -5.12 1.40
CA VAL A 134 20.55 -3.92 1.61
C VAL A 134 19.09 -4.34 1.76
N LEU A 135 18.59 -5.22 0.89
CA LEU A 135 17.20 -5.69 0.94
C LEU A 135 16.87 -6.42 2.25
N PHE A 136 17.77 -7.27 2.74
CA PHE A 136 17.62 -7.93 4.04
C PHE A 136 17.67 -6.95 5.20
N SER A 137 18.61 -6.00 5.20
CA SER A 137 18.67 -4.96 6.24
C SER A 137 17.41 -4.08 6.27
N LEU A 138 16.82 -3.78 5.12
CA LEU A 138 15.53 -3.08 5.06
C LEU A 138 14.40 -3.95 5.62
N GLY A 139 14.41 -5.26 5.36
CA GLY A 139 13.46 -6.21 5.95
C GLY A 139 13.54 -6.26 7.48
N GLU A 140 14.76 -6.30 8.04
CA GLU A 140 14.98 -6.22 9.50
C GLU A 140 14.42 -4.92 10.10
N ARG A 141 14.67 -3.79 9.45
CA ARG A 141 14.12 -2.48 9.87
C ARG A 141 12.60 -2.43 9.77
N TRP A 142 12.02 -3.11 8.77
CA TRP A 142 10.57 -3.23 8.67
C TRP A 142 10.01 -4.03 9.85
N LEU A 143 10.63 -5.18 10.20
CA LEU A 143 10.20 -6.03 11.30
C LEU A 143 10.19 -5.27 12.64
N GLU A 144 11.28 -4.55 12.93
CA GLU A 144 11.40 -3.68 14.10
C GLU A 144 10.26 -2.65 14.16
N LYS A 145 10.02 -1.93 13.06
CA LYS A 145 8.98 -0.90 12.97
C LYS A 145 7.56 -1.45 13.06
N ARG A 146 7.35 -2.71 12.69
CA ARG A 146 6.07 -3.41 12.79
C ARG A 146 5.88 -4.17 14.09
N GLY A 147 6.86 -4.15 14.98
CA GLY A 147 6.79 -4.87 16.25
C GLY A 147 6.75 -6.39 16.08
N VAL A 148 7.34 -6.92 15.01
CA VAL A 148 7.44 -8.36 14.77
C VAL A 148 8.76 -8.84 15.39
N PHE A 149 8.65 -9.59 16.48
CA PHE A 149 9.78 -10.11 17.25
C PHE A 149 9.81 -11.65 17.18
N PHE A 150 11.01 -12.24 17.30
CA PHE A 150 11.25 -13.68 17.26
C PHE A 150 12.13 -14.11 18.44
#